data_AF-A0A963GY35-F1
#
_entry.id   AF-A0A963GY35-F1
#
_cell.length_a   1.000
_cell.length_b   1.000
_cell.length_c   1.000
_cell.angle_alpha   90.00
_cell.angle_beta   90.00
_cell.angle_gamma   90.00
#
_symmetry.space_group_name_H-M   'P 1'
#
loop_
_entity.id
_entity.type
_entity.pdbx_description
1 polymer ?
#
loop_
_entity_poly.entity_id
_entity_poly.type
_entity_poly.pdbx_seq_one_letter_code
_entity_poly.pdbx_strand_id
1 'polypeptide(L)'
;MTTRNTVLPAAEAANDSAVTDTANAAAVLYEKLADAMTPGYQAEFDPEEAEQAGAFVEDALSEQDAVESDIDLVDATAPAATTEAKG
;
A
#
# COMPACT_ATOMS: atom_id res chain seq x y z
N MET A 1 46.80 -39.83 9.35
CA MET A 1 46.60 -38.57 8.59
C MET A 1 45.20 -38.60 8.03
N THR A 2 44.22 -38.06 8.77
CA THR A 2 42.82 -37.99 8.33
C THR A 2 42.52 -36.55 7.97
N THR A 3 42.54 -36.25 6.68
CA THR A 3 42.12 -34.96 6.15
C THR A 3 40.59 -34.96 6.16
N ARG A 4 39.97 -34.32 7.16
CA ARG A 4 38.54 -33.99 7.09
C ARG A 4 38.38 -32.87 6.07
N ASN A 5 37.92 -33.23 4.87
CA ASN A 5 37.49 -32.28 3.87
C ASN A 5 36.07 -31.82 4.23
N THR A 6 35.95 -30.72 4.97
CA THR A 6 34.67 -30.08 5.22
C THR A 6 34.30 -29.27 3.98
N VAL A 7 33.44 -29.82 3.13
CA VAL A 7 32.71 -29.03 2.14
C VAL A 7 31.67 -28.22 2.91
N LEU A 8 31.90 -26.91 3.04
CA LEU A 8 30.88 -25.95 3.45
C LEU A 8 29.81 -25.91 2.34
N PRO A 9 28.51 -25.94 2.67
CA PRO A 9 27.48 -25.95 1.65
C PRO A 9 27.44 -24.57 0.98
N ALA A 10 27.62 -24.55 -0.35
CA ALA A 10 27.53 -23.35 -1.17
C ALA A 10 26.15 -22.64 -1.12
N ALA A 11 25.17 -23.19 -0.39
CA ALA A 11 23.83 -22.66 -0.23
C ALA A 11 23.73 -21.47 0.75
N GLU A 12 24.67 -21.32 1.70
CA GLU A 12 24.58 -20.24 2.71
C GLU A 12 25.04 -18.87 2.19
N ALA A 13 26.04 -18.82 1.29
CA ALA A 13 26.59 -17.56 0.79
C ALA A 13 25.66 -16.79 -0.16
N ALA A 14 24.75 -17.48 -0.86
CA ALA A 14 23.80 -16.85 -1.77
C ALA A 14 22.65 -16.14 -1.03
N ASN A 15 22.31 -16.63 0.17
CA ASN A 15 21.19 -16.11 0.95
C ASN A 15 21.54 -14.77 1.62
N ASP A 16 22.80 -14.59 2.02
CA ASP A 16 23.28 -13.38 2.69
C ASP A 16 23.26 -12.14 1.77
N SER A 17 23.57 -12.34 0.48
CA SER A 17 23.55 -11.27 -0.51
C SER A 17 22.12 -10.82 -0.86
N ALA A 18 21.17 -11.75 -0.94
CA ALA A 18 19.77 -11.43 -1.24
C ALA A 18 19.08 -10.71 -0.07
N VAL A 19 19.37 -11.12 1.17
CA VAL A 19 18.88 -10.42 2.37
C VAL A 19 19.42 -8.99 2.45
N THR A 20 20.70 -8.81 2.08
CA THR A 20 21.33 -7.48 2.03
C THR A 20 20.69 -6.58 0.97
N ASP A 21 20.39 -7.12 -0.22
CA ASP A 21 19.76 -6.36 -1.31
C ASP A 21 18.34 -5.91 -0.95
N THR A 22 17.51 -6.80 -0.37
CA THR A 22 16.19 -6.45 0.13
C THR A 22 16.24 -5.40 1.23
N ALA A 23 17.21 -5.50 2.15
CA ALA A 23 17.38 -4.51 3.21
C ALA A 23 17.78 -3.12 2.66
N ASN A 24 18.62 -3.09 1.62
CA ASN A 24 18.98 -1.86 0.93
C ASN A 24 17.78 -1.24 0.21
N ALA A 25 16.99 -2.05 -0.50
CA ALA A 25 15.77 -1.59 -1.18
C ALA A 25 14.77 -0.99 -0.18
N ALA A 26 14.56 -1.64 0.96
CA ALA A 26 13.70 -1.11 2.03
C ALA A 26 14.24 0.22 2.59
N ALA A 27 15.56 0.34 2.79
CA ALA A 27 16.17 1.59 3.27
C ALA A 27 15.97 2.76 2.29
N VAL A 28 16.13 2.51 0.99
CA VAL A 28 15.88 3.50 -0.08
C VAL A 28 14.40 3.90 -0.13
N LEU A 29 13.48 2.94 0.02
CA LEU A 29 12.05 3.20 0.08
C LEU A 29 11.69 4.11 1.27
N TYR A 30 12.27 3.87 2.44
CA TYR A 30 12.06 4.71 3.62
C TYR A 30 12.54 6.15 3.41
N GLU A 31 13.68 6.34 2.73
CA GLU A 31 14.20 7.66 2.41
C GLU A 31 13.26 8.42 1.47
N LYS A 32 12.78 7.76 0.41
CA LYS A 32 11.78 8.33 -0.51
C LYS A 32 10.48 8.72 0.21
N LEU A 33 10.00 7.91 1.15
CA LEU A 33 8.82 8.22 1.96
C LEU A 33 9.05 9.41 2.89
N ALA A 34 10.26 9.53 3.46
CA ALA A 34 10.61 10.68 4.27
C ALA A 34 10.62 11.97 3.42
N ASP A 35 11.12 11.91 2.20
CA ASP A 35 11.08 13.06 1.28
C ASP A 35 9.65 13.41 0.88
N ALA A 36 8.77 12.43 0.66
CA ALA A 36 7.34 12.64 0.35
C ALA A 36 6.57 13.41 1.44
N MET A 37 7.07 13.41 2.69
CA MET A 37 6.52 14.22 3.78
C MET A 37 6.88 15.71 3.64
N THR A 38 7.77 16.08 2.72
CA THR A 38 8.17 17.46 2.46
C THR A 38 7.12 18.14 1.57
N PRO A 39 6.48 19.25 2.02
CA PRO A 39 5.47 19.95 1.22
C PRO A 39 6.01 20.39 -0.15
N GLY A 40 5.28 20.05 -1.21
CA GLY A 40 5.62 20.41 -2.59
C GLY A 40 6.66 19.51 -3.25
N TYR A 41 7.20 18.51 -2.53
CA TYR A 41 8.00 17.44 -3.13
C TYR A 41 7.10 16.28 -3.53
N GLN A 42 7.38 15.69 -4.68
CA GLN A 42 6.67 14.51 -5.19
C GLN A 42 7.67 13.39 -5.39
N ALA A 43 7.66 12.41 -4.48
CA ALA A 43 8.49 11.21 -4.59
C ALA A 43 7.91 10.27 -5.67
N GLU A 44 8.78 9.70 -6.49
CA GLU A 44 8.43 8.70 -7.50
C GLU A 44 8.67 7.28 -6.93
N PHE A 45 7.68 6.41 -7.12
CA PHE A 45 7.73 5.01 -6.73
C PHE A 45 7.46 4.13 -7.94
N ASP A 46 8.24 3.05 -8.09
CA ASP A 46 7.89 1.99 -9.03
C ASP A 46 6.69 1.17 -8.51
N PRO A 47 6.08 0.27 -9.33
CA PRO A 47 4.90 -0.47 -8.89
C PRO A 47 5.11 -1.30 -7.62
N GLU A 48 6.28 -1.92 -7.44
CA GLU A 48 6.58 -2.77 -6.29
C GLU A 48 6.80 -1.92 -5.03
N GLU A 49 7.50 -0.79 -5.17
CA GLU A 49 7.69 0.21 -4.12
C GLU A 49 6.35 0.86 -3.72
N ALA A 50 5.47 1.14 -4.68
CA ALA A 50 4.17 1.73 -4.44
C ALA A 50 3.25 0.78 -3.65
N GLU A 51 3.27 -0.52 -3.95
CA GLU A 51 2.59 -1.53 -3.14
C GLU A 51 3.12 -1.55 -1.70
N GLN A 52 4.45 -1.55 -1.52
CA GLN A 52 5.08 -1.54 -0.20
C GLN A 52 4.83 -0.25 0.58
N ALA A 53 4.75 0.89 -0.11
CA ALA A 53 4.41 2.19 0.44
C ALA A 53 2.92 2.32 0.82
N GLY A 54 2.08 1.35 0.44
CA GLY A 54 0.64 1.42 0.65
C GLY A 54 -0.06 2.37 -0.32
N ALA A 55 0.46 2.62 -1.52
CA ALA A 55 -0.27 3.38 -2.53
C ALA A 55 -1.58 2.68 -2.94
N PHE A 56 -1.61 1.35 -2.84
CA PHE A 56 -2.79 0.51 -2.99
C PHE A 56 -3.27 0.05 -1.61
N VAL A 57 -3.61 0.96 -0.70
CA VAL A 57 -4.38 0.55 0.49
C VAL A 57 -5.79 0.21 0.03
N GLU A 58 -6.29 -0.97 0.38
CA GLU A 58 -7.73 -1.26 0.39
C GLU A 58 -8.46 -0.45 1.50
N ASP A 59 -8.09 0.83 1.67
CA ASP A 59 -8.78 1.81 2.53
C ASP A 59 -9.91 2.48 1.75
N ALA A 60 -10.54 1.73 0.85
CA ALA A 60 -11.86 2.12 0.38
C ALA A 60 -12.76 2.13 1.61
N LEU A 61 -13.43 3.25 1.84
CA LEU A 61 -14.35 3.44 2.94
C LEU A 61 -15.30 2.22 3.02
N SER A 62 -15.44 1.62 4.20
CA SER A 62 -16.36 0.49 4.35
C SER A 62 -17.78 0.95 4.00
N GLU A 63 -18.66 0.05 3.53
CA GLU A 63 -20.04 0.44 3.19
C GLU A 63 -20.75 1.13 4.36
N GLN A 64 -20.43 0.74 5.60
CA GLN A 64 -20.98 1.35 6.81
C GLN A 64 -20.42 2.76 7.04
N ASP A 65 -19.11 2.93 6.98
CA ASP A 65 -18.46 4.25 7.15
C ASP A 65 -18.83 5.23 6.04
N ALA A 66 -19.11 4.72 4.83
CA ALA A 66 -19.59 5.49 3.69
C ALA A 66 -20.99 6.04 3.91
N VAL A 67 -21.89 5.25 4.49
CA VAL A 67 -23.25 5.69 4.84
C VAL A 67 -23.24 6.63 6.04
N GLU A 68 -22.38 6.41 7.04
CA GLU A 68 -22.28 7.30 8.20
C GLU A 68 -21.66 8.66 7.87
N SER A 69 -20.81 8.74 6.85
CA SER A 69 -20.24 9.99 6.33
C SER A 69 -21.22 10.82 5.49
N ASP A 70 -22.43 10.31 5.25
CA ASP A 70 -23.47 10.95 4.42
C ASP A 70 -24.26 12.00 5.23
N ILE A 71 -23.54 12.93 5.85
CA ILE A 71 -24.04 13.88 6.88
C ILE A 71 -25.02 14.91 6.28
N ASP A 72 -24.95 15.17 4.96
CA ASP A 72 -25.82 16.13 4.24
C ASP A 72 -27.07 15.49 3.59
N LEU A 73 -27.30 14.18 3.72
CA LEU A 73 -28.40 13.47 3.03
C LEU A 73 -29.79 13.63 3.69
N VAL A 74 -30.02 14.69 4.47
CA VAL A 74 -31.32 14.94 5.11
C VAL A 74 -32.35 15.59 4.18
N ASP A 75 -31.94 16.12 3.01
CA ASP A 75 -32.85 16.77 2.04
C ASP A 75 -32.96 16.08 0.66
N ALA A 76 -32.07 15.14 0.33
CA ALA A 76 -32.03 14.53 -1.01
C ALA A 76 -32.93 13.29 -1.19
N THR A 77 -33.48 12.74 -0.10
CA THR A 77 -34.31 11.50 -0.13
C THR A 77 -35.81 11.76 -0.03
N ALA A 78 -36.25 13.03 -0.13
CA ALA A 78 -37.67 13.33 -0.31
C ALA A 78 -38.18 12.52 -1.52
N PRO A 79 -39.12 11.57 -1.34
CA PRO A 79 -39.64 10.83 -2.47
C PRO A 79 -40.25 11.85 -3.41
N ALA A 80 -39.85 11.84 -4.68
CA ALA A 80 -40.44 12.67 -5.72
C ALA A 80 -41.93 12.32 -5.85
N ALA A 81 -42.74 12.98 -5.02
CA ALA A 81 -44.18 13.03 -5.14
C ALA A 81 -44.49 13.92 -6.35
N THR A 82 -44.57 13.33 -7.53
CA THR A 82 -45.16 14.00 -8.69
C THR A 82 -46.14 13.08 -9.40
N THR A 83 -47.40 13.28 -9.01
CA THR A 83 -48.58 13.45 -9.87
C THR A 83 -49.35 12.21 -10.33
N GLU A 84 -50.48 12.03 -9.63
CA GLU A 84 -51.73 11.46 -10.12
C GLU A 84 -52.06 11.90 -11.55
N ALA A 85 -52.17 10.94 -12.49
CA ALA A 85 -52.86 11.15 -13.75
C ALA A 85 -54.20 10.40 -13.70
N LYS A 86 -55.26 11.14 -13.40
CA LYS A 86 -56.65 10.71 -13.62
C LYS A 86 -56.91 10.68 -15.13
N GLY A 87 -57.32 9.53 -15.66
CA GLY A 87 -57.95 9.34 -16.97
C GLY A 87 -59.21 8.52 -16.80
#